data_AF-A0A0X8KBA5-F1
#
_entry.id   AF-A0A0X8KBA5-F1
#
_cell.length_a   1.000
_cell.length_b   1.000
_cell.length_c   1.000
_cell.angle_alpha   90.00
_cell.angle_beta   90.00
_cell.angle_gamma   90.00
#
_symmetry.space_group_name_H-M   'P 1'
#
loop_
_entity.id
_entity.type
_entity.pdbx_description
1 polymer ?
#
loop_
_entity_poly.entity_id
_entity_poly.type
_entity_poly.pdbx_seq_one_letter_code
_entity_poly.pdbx_strand_id
1 'polypeptide(L)'
;MKQFLRYTALLSFFLLLLPTAPALGAARIAQLPLVVEGGAGDVDAETVDALEEMVARDLYMPLNDTVGWLTYVDDRALMDAYDSACGQYATRRGYDYPAVLRATADAVEADLVVLPILTTYYEEIYYTSIFYEENFLHSGAAVRLLVYDRAAGEIIDRRDARSYADEDQPSGRAYVLAGEVMRNVLAAANLRAHVRDLRETARGAEGQQ
;
A
#
# COMPACT_ATOMS: atom_id res chain seq x y z
N MET A 1 -21.20 45.68 -34.62
CA MET A 1 -20.63 45.57 -33.25
C MET A 1 -21.25 44.49 -32.36
N LYS A 2 -22.53 44.10 -32.51
CA LYS A 2 -23.17 43.05 -31.68
C LYS A 2 -22.70 41.59 -31.93
N GLN A 3 -22.11 41.30 -33.09
CA GLN A 3 -21.58 39.96 -33.41
C GLN A 3 -20.23 39.67 -32.73
N PHE A 4 -19.31 40.63 -32.70
CA PHE A 4 -18.00 40.47 -32.05
C PHE A 4 -18.11 40.15 -30.56
N LEU A 5 -19.09 40.75 -29.86
CA LEU A 5 -19.32 40.52 -28.43
C LEU A 5 -19.86 39.11 -28.13
N ARG A 6 -20.52 38.46 -29.09
CA ARG A 6 -21.05 37.10 -28.94
C ARG A 6 -19.96 36.03 -29.07
N TYR A 7 -18.95 36.27 -29.91
CA TYR A 7 -17.82 35.35 -30.08
C TYR A 7 -16.84 35.41 -28.90
N THR A 8 -16.61 36.57 -28.30
CA THR A 8 -15.79 36.68 -27.07
C THR A 8 -16.44 35.99 -25.87
N ALA A 9 -17.77 36.04 -25.75
CA ALA A 9 -18.49 35.35 -24.67
C ALA A 9 -18.54 33.82 -24.84
N LEU A 10 -18.50 33.33 -26.09
CA LEU A 10 -18.45 31.89 -26.38
C LEU A 10 -17.04 31.32 -26.19
N LEU A 11 -16.01 32.11 -26.50
CA LEU A 11 -14.60 31.73 -26.30
C LEU A 11 -14.25 31.60 -24.80
N SER A 12 -14.80 32.48 -23.95
CA SER A 12 -14.59 32.42 -22.50
C SER A 12 -15.34 31.26 -21.84
N PHE A 13 -16.47 30.82 -22.39
CA PHE A 13 -17.16 29.62 -21.91
C PHE A 13 -16.42 28.33 -22.32
N PHE A 14 -15.76 28.32 -23.48
CA PHE A 14 -14.96 27.18 -23.93
C PHE A 14 -13.66 27.01 -23.14
N LEU A 15 -13.05 28.11 -22.68
CA LEU A 15 -11.87 28.08 -21.79
C LEU A 15 -12.19 27.56 -20.38
N LEU A 16 -13.44 27.64 -19.92
CA LEU A 16 -13.89 27.10 -18.62
C LEU A 16 -14.27 25.60 -18.67
N LEU A 17 -14.30 25.01 -19.87
CA LEU A 17 -14.60 23.60 -20.11
C LEU A 17 -13.36 22.77 -20.44
N LEU A 18 -12.17 23.38 -20.36
CA LEU A 18 -10.94 22.60 -20.34
C LEU A 18 -10.97 21.73 -19.08
N PRO A 19 -10.88 20.39 -19.19
CA PRO A 19 -10.61 19.58 -18.02
C PRO A 19 -9.35 20.16 -17.40
N THR A 20 -9.40 20.48 -16.11
CA THR A 20 -8.20 20.72 -15.32
C THR A 20 -7.35 19.47 -15.46
N ALA A 21 -6.43 19.46 -16.43
CA ALA A 21 -5.37 18.49 -16.46
C ALA A 21 -4.73 18.56 -15.07
N PRO A 22 -4.57 17.44 -14.35
CA PRO A 22 -3.85 17.47 -13.09
C PRO A 22 -2.51 18.16 -13.37
N ALA A 23 -2.17 19.13 -12.52
CA ALA A 23 -0.93 19.88 -12.65
C ALA A 23 0.21 18.86 -12.81
N LEU A 24 0.86 18.91 -13.97
CA LEU A 24 1.94 18.02 -14.38
C LEU A 24 3.05 18.04 -13.32
N GLY A 25 3.04 17.04 -12.44
CA GLY A 25 3.97 16.87 -11.33
C GLY A 25 4.36 15.40 -11.20
N ALA A 26 5.50 15.16 -10.57
CA ALA A 26 5.99 13.81 -10.27
C ALA A 26 4.90 12.96 -9.62
N ALA A 27 4.76 11.70 -10.05
CA ALA A 27 3.71 10.81 -9.55
C ALA A 27 3.85 10.61 -8.03
N ARG A 28 2.73 10.68 -7.31
CA ARG A 28 2.71 10.71 -5.84
C ARG A 28 2.45 9.31 -5.28
N ILE A 29 3.38 8.80 -4.48
CA ILE A 29 3.26 7.48 -3.85
C ILE A 29 3.09 7.66 -2.34
N ALA A 30 2.06 7.03 -1.79
CA ALA A 30 1.82 6.94 -0.36
C ALA A 30 2.00 5.49 0.11
N GLN A 31 2.95 5.29 1.03
CA GLN A 31 3.13 4.03 1.73
C GLN A 31 2.59 4.18 3.15
N LEU A 32 1.50 3.48 3.46
CA LEU A 32 0.98 3.43 4.83
C LEU A 32 1.81 2.45 5.67
N PRO A 33 1.93 2.71 6.99
CA PRO A 33 2.58 1.78 7.90
C PRO A 33 1.84 0.44 7.95
N LEU A 34 2.52 -0.61 8.40
CA LEU A 34 1.93 -1.93 8.59
C LEU A 34 0.82 -1.85 9.64
N VAL A 35 -0.40 -2.13 9.21
CA VAL A 35 -1.52 -2.25 10.12
C VAL A 35 -1.52 -3.64 10.73
N VAL A 36 -1.46 -3.68 12.06
CA VAL A 36 -1.58 -4.93 12.82
C VAL A 36 -3.03 -5.08 13.29
N GLU A 37 -3.69 -6.15 12.84
CA GLU A 37 -5.09 -6.43 13.13
C GLU A 37 -5.32 -7.86 13.59
N GLY A 38 -6.46 -8.07 14.26
CA GLY A 38 -6.92 -9.40 14.63
C GLY A 38 -6.01 -10.07 15.65
N GLY A 39 -5.71 -11.34 15.43
CA GLY A 39 -4.88 -12.15 16.33
C GLY A 39 -3.38 -11.88 16.23
N ALA A 40 -2.95 -10.77 15.63
CA ALA A 40 -1.55 -10.43 15.43
C ALA A 40 -0.96 -9.46 16.46
N GLY A 41 -1.69 -9.16 17.54
CA GLY A 41 -1.33 -8.11 18.50
C GLY A 41 0.00 -8.31 19.24
N ASP A 42 0.52 -9.54 19.28
CA ASP A 42 1.76 -9.90 19.97
C ASP A 42 2.99 -9.91 19.04
N VAL A 43 2.88 -9.37 17.82
CA VAL A 43 4.03 -9.24 16.90
C VAL A 43 5.08 -8.30 17.47
N ASP A 44 6.35 -8.68 17.35
CA ASP A 44 7.47 -7.86 17.80
C ASP A 44 7.82 -6.75 16.80
N ALA A 45 8.45 -5.68 17.30
CA ALA A 45 8.80 -4.52 16.48
C ALA A 45 9.80 -4.84 15.36
N GLU A 46 10.73 -5.78 15.58
CA GLU A 46 11.72 -6.16 14.56
C GLU A 46 11.03 -6.84 13.37
N THR A 47 10.04 -7.69 13.62
CA THR A 47 9.21 -8.28 12.57
C THR A 47 8.40 -7.21 11.84
N VAL A 48 7.81 -6.24 12.54
CA VAL A 48 7.08 -5.13 11.91
C VAL A 48 8.00 -4.33 10.99
N ASP A 49 9.14 -3.87 11.48
CA ASP A 49 10.12 -3.09 10.74
C ASP A 49 10.61 -3.85 9.50
N ALA A 50 10.90 -5.15 9.65
CA ALA A 50 11.33 -5.99 8.54
C ALA A 50 10.27 -6.11 7.43
N LEU A 51 8.98 -6.24 7.81
CA LEU A 51 7.88 -6.28 6.84
C LEU A 51 7.68 -4.94 6.13
N GLU A 52 7.79 -3.82 6.85
CA GLU A 52 7.69 -2.48 6.26
C GLU A 52 8.86 -2.19 5.30
N GLU A 53 10.08 -2.59 5.67
CA GLU A 53 11.26 -2.46 4.80
C GLU A 53 11.08 -3.26 3.49
N MET A 54 10.44 -4.44 3.57
CA MET A 54 10.14 -5.21 2.36
C MET A 54 9.22 -4.46 1.40
N VAL A 55 8.21 -3.74 1.92
CA VAL A 55 7.32 -2.90 1.10
C VAL A 55 8.07 -1.70 0.53
N ALA A 56 8.83 -0.99 1.37
CA ALA A 56 9.63 0.17 0.95
C ALA A 56 10.61 -0.19 -0.17
N ARG A 57 11.27 -1.35 -0.06
CA ARG A 57 12.18 -1.87 -1.08
C ARG A 57 11.49 -2.15 -2.42
N ASP A 58 10.23 -2.59 -2.40
CA ASP A 58 9.49 -2.89 -3.63
C ASP A 58 8.93 -1.63 -4.31
N LEU A 59 8.75 -0.56 -3.53
CA LEU A 59 8.39 0.79 -4.00
C LEU A 59 9.58 1.68 -4.35
N TYR A 60 10.80 1.23 -4.04
CA TYR A 60 12.01 2.00 -4.29
C TYR A 60 12.27 2.18 -5.79
N MET A 61 12.43 3.43 -6.20
CA MET A 61 12.81 3.78 -7.57
C MET A 61 14.27 4.27 -7.62
N PRO A 62 15.17 3.55 -8.32
CA PRO A 62 16.55 3.99 -8.48
C PRO A 62 16.66 5.39 -9.09
N LEU A 63 17.58 6.20 -8.56
CA LEU A 63 17.86 7.58 -8.99
C LEU A 63 16.70 8.58 -8.78
N ASN A 64 15.65 8.20 -8.04
CA ASN A 64 14.53 9.11 -7.79
C ASN A 64 14.97 10.39 -7.08
N ASP A 65 15.90 10.30 -6.11
CA ASP A 65 16.41 11.47 -5.38
C ASP A 65 17.14 12.47 -6.28
N THR A 66 17.63 12.02 -7.44
CA THR A 66 18.35 12.86 -8.41
C THR A 66 17.40 13.43 -9.47
N VAL A 67 16.46 12.63 -9.96
CA VAL A 67 15.63 13.00 -11.12
C VAL A 67 14.24 13.48 -10.73
N GLY A 68 13.73 13.08 -9.57
CA GLY A 68 12.42 13.49 -9.06
C GLY A 68 11.24 12.95 -9.86
N TRP A 69 11.31 11.72 -10.38
CA TRP A 69 10.19 11.12 -11.12
C TRP A 69 8.96 10.86 -10.25
N LEU A 70 9.19 10.56 -8.98
CA LEU A 70 8.18 10.20 -8.00
C LEU A 70 8.32 11.10 -6.77
N THR A 71 7.20 11.47 -6.18
CA THR A 71 7.14 12.16 -4.88
C THR A 71 6.57 11.20 -3.85
N TYR A 72 7.32 10.91 -2.79
CA TYR A 72 6.78 10.20 -1.64
C TYR A 72 5.98 11.17 -0.77
N VAL A 73 4.77 10.79 -0.40
CA VAL A 73 3.90 11.61 0.45
C VAL A 73 4.49 11.68 1.86
N ASP A 74 4.43 12.87 2.46
CA ASP A 74 4.87 13.09 3.85
C ASP A 74 4.06 12.24 4.83
N ASP A 75 4.76 11.54 5.72
CA ASP A 75 4.17 10.59 6.66
C ASP A 75 3.09 11.23 7.54
N ARG A 76 3.30 12.47 7.99
CA ARG A 76 2.34 13.15 8.87
C ARG A 76 1.05 13.46 8.13
N ALA A 77 1.16 14.05 6.94
CA ALA A 77 -0.01 14.35 6.11
C ALA A 77 -0.75 13.06 5.70
N LEU A 78 0.00 12.00 5.42
CA LEU A 78 -0.56 10.69 5.09
C LEU A 78 -1.34 10.08 6.26
N MET A 79 -0.77 10.10 7.46
CA MET A 79 -1.42 9.56 8.65
C MET A 79 -2.66 10.36 9.05
N ASP A 80 -2.60 11.70 9.01
CA ASP A 80 -3.77 12.54 9.29
C ASP A 80 -4.93 12.24 8.31
N ALA A 81 -4.62 12.05 7.02
CA ALA A 81 -5.60 11.68 5.99
C ALA A 81 -6.15 10.26 6.18
N TYR A 82 -5.28 9.32 6.52
CA TYR A 82 -5.65 7.93 6.80
C TYR A 82 -6.56 7.82 8.02
N ASP A 83 -6.22 8.45 9.15
CA ASP A 83 -7.02 8.45 10.36
C ASP A 83 -8.40 9.09 10.14
N SER A 84 -8.45 10.19 9.37
CA SER A 84 -9.71 10.81 8.98
C SER A 84 -10.58 9.87 8.14
N ALA A 85 -9.98 9.18 7.17
CA ALA A 85 -10.69 8.22 6.32
C ALA A 85 -11.16 6.99 7.12
N CYS A 86 -10.34 6.44 8.01
CA CYS A 86 -10.74 5.38 8.93
C CYS A 86 -11.93 5.80 9.80
N GLY A 87 -11.96 7.04 10.30
CA GLY A 87 -13.10 7.57 11.06
C GLY A 87 -14.40 7.64 10.26
N GLN A 88 -14.32 7.94 8.96
CA GLN A 88 -15.48 8.04 8.06
C GLN A 88 -16.02 6.69 7.62
N TYR A 89 -15.13 5.72 7.38
CA TYR A 89 -15.46 4.41 6.81
C TYR A 89 -15.34 3.26 7.83
N ALA A 90 -15.55 3.58 9.11
CA ALA A 90 -15.65 2.58 10.16
C ALA A 90 -16.89 1.69 9.99
N THR A 91 -16.70 0.39 10.14
CA THR A 91 -17.76 -0.63 10.10
C THR A 91 -17.86 -1.34 11.44
N ARG A 92 -18.88 -2.20 11.62
CA ARG A 92 -19.00 -3.02 12.84
C ARG A 92 -17.84 -4.02 13.04
N ARG A 93 -17.04 -4.31 12.01
CA ARG A 93 -16.01 -5.37 12.03
C ARG A 93 -14.59 -4.85 11.76
N GLY A 94 -14.37 -3.53 11.79
CA GLY A 94 -13.12 -2.89 11.36
C GLY A 94 -13.42 -1.79 10.36
N TYR A 95 -12.61 -1.62 9.33
CA TYR A 95 -12.76 -0.55 8.34
C TYR A 95 -13.10 -1.08 6.94
N ASP A 96 -13.85 -0.29 6.16
CA ASP A 96 -13.95 -0.51 4.71
C ASP A 96 -12.66 -0.01 4.04
N TYR A 97 -11.61 -0.81 4.14
CA TYR A 97 -10.28 -0.47 3.64
C TYR A 97 -10.26 0.01 2.17
N PRO A 98 -11.01 -0.60 1.24
CA PRO A 98 -11.17 -0.06 -0.10
C PRO A 98 -11.66 1.39 -0.16
N ALA A 99 -12.63 1.78 0.67
CA ALA A 99 -13.12 3.15 0.73
C ALA A 99 -12.12 4.08 1.44
N VAL A 100 -11.50 3.60 2.53
CA VAL A 100 -10.43 4.31 3.25
C VAL A 100 -9.30 4.68 2.29
N LEU A 101 -8.76 3.70 1.55
CA LEU A 101 -7.65 3.92 0.61
C LEU A 101 -7.96 4.96 -0.46
N ARG A 102 -9.18 4.94 -1.03
CA ARG A 102 -9.60 5.96 -2.01
C ARG A 102 -9.66 7.34 -1.37
N ALA A 103 -10.31 7.46 -0.21
CA ALA A 103 -10.43 8.72 0.48
C ALA A 103 -9.06 9.28 0.91
N THR A 104 -8.16 8.42 1.39
CA THR A 104 -6.77 8.79 1.70
C THR A 104 -6.04 9.25 0.44
N ALA A 105 -6.13 8.50 -0.66
CA ALA A 105 -5.51 8.86 -1.93
C ALA A 105 -5.99 10.21 -2.46
N ASP A 106 -7.28 10.48 -2.36
CA ASP A 106 -7.88 11.74 -2.78
C ASP A 106 -7.45 12.90 -1.88
N ALA A 107 -7.36 12.68 -0.57
CA ALA A 107 -6.94 13.71 0.39
C ALA A 107 -5.46 14.12 0.24
N VAL A 108 -4.57 13.18 -0.10
CA VAL A 108 -3.12 13.45 -0.28
C VAL A 108 -2.69 13.56 -1.74
N GLU A 109 -3.65 13.50 -2.66
CA GLU A 109 -3.46 13.49 -4.11
C GLU A 109 -2.48 12.38 -4.57
N ALA A 110 -2.50 11.21 -3.93
CA ALA A 110 -1.63 10.09 -4.31
C ALA A 110 -2.15 9.35 -5.55
N ASP A 111 -1.22 8.99 -6.43
CA ASP A 111 -1.48 8.16 -7.61
C ASP A 111 -1.40 6.66 -7.29
N LEU A 112 -0.62 6.31 -6.26
CA LEU A 112 -0.52 4.96 -5.72
C LEU A 112 -0.55 5.02 -4.19
N VAL A 113 -1.45 4.24 -3.57
CA VAL A 113 -1.47 4.06 -2.10
C VAL A 113 -1.31 2.59 -1.78
N VAL A 114 -0.35 2.26 -0.93
CA VAL A 114 -0.07 0.89 -0.50
C VAL A 114 -0.34 0.74 0.99
N LEU A 115 -1.16 -0.24 1.34
CA LEU A 115 -1.52 -0.58 2.71
C LEU A 115 -1.26 -2.07 2.97
N PRO A 116 -0.18 -2.41 3.68
CA PRO A 116 0.04 -3.75 4.20
C PRO A 116 -0.71 -3.95 5.53
N ILE A 117 -1.34 -5.11 5.70
CA ILE A 117 -2.11 -5.49 6.89
C ILE A 117 -1.67 -6.88 7.34
N LEU A 118 -1.16 -7.00 8.56
CA LEU A 118 -0.88 -8.28 9.22
C LEU A 118 -2.13 -8.70 10.01
N THR A 119 -2.85 -9.72 9.53
CA THR A 119 -4.15 -10.13 10.09
C THR A 119 -4.06 -11.28 11.09
N THR A 120 -2.95 -12.01 11.08
CA THR A 120 -2.70 -13.16 11.96
C THR A 120 -1.22 -13.28 12.18
N TYR A 121 -0.81 -13.43 13.44
CA TYR A 121 0.56 -13.71 13.84
C TYR A 121 0.51 -14.43 15.18
N TYR A 122 0.87 -15.71 15.21
CA TYR A 122 0.93 -16.49 16.45
C TYR A 122 2.09 -17.47 16.42
N GLU A 123 2.63 -17.75 17.59
CA GLU A 123 3.66 -18.76 17.81
C GLU A 123 3.45 -19.41 19.18
N GLU A 124 3.29 -20.73 19.20
CA GLU A 124 3.06 -21.52 20.40
C GLU A 124 3.99 -22.73 20.38
N ILE A 125 4.73 -22.93 21.48
CA ILE A 125 5.60 -24.09 21.65
C ILE A 125 4.94 -25.02 22.66
N TYR A 126 4.60 -26.22 22.20
CA TYR A 126 4.05 -27.30 23.00
C TYR A 126 5.15 -28.27 23.42
N TYR A 127 5.32 -28.43 24.72
CA TYR A 127 6.17 -29.47 25.27
C TYR A 127 5.40 -30.78 25.28
N THR A 128 5.81 -31.73 24.43
CA THR A 128 5.43 -33.12 24.67
C THR A 128 6.21 -33.61 25.91
N SER A 129 5.58 -34.54 26.64
CA SER A 129 6.03 -35.13 27.91
C SER A 129 7.56 -35.34 28.00
N ILE A 130 8.11 -35.30 29.23
CA ILE A 130 9.52 -35.61 29.61
C ILE A 130 10.12 -36.93 29.07
N PHE A 131 9.37 -37.70 28.28
CA PHE A 131 9.75 -38.94 27.63
C PHE A 131 9.90 -38.83 26.10
N TYR A 132 9.64 -37.67 25.50
CA TYR A 132 9.81 -37.38 24.07
C TYR A 132 10.66 -36.10 23.92
N GLU A 133 11.72 -36.16 23.12
CA GLU A 133 12.77 -35.12 23.07
C GLU A 133 12.45 -33.92 22.14
N GLU A 134 11.31 -33.93 21.44
CA GLU A 134 11.01 -32.98 20.37
C GLU A 134 9.91 -31.99 20.78
N ASN A 135 10.25 -30.69 20.85
CA ASN A 135 9.25 -29.63 21.05
C ASN A 135 8.38 -29.51 19.79
N PHE A 136 7.07 -29.32 19.98
CA PHE A 136 6.14 -29.13 18.88
C PHE A 136 5.80 -27.65 18.72
N LEU A 137 6.09 -27.07 17.55
CA LEU A 137 5.86 -25.67 17.21
C LEU A 137 4.58 -25.55 16.39
N HIS A 138 3.66 -24.72 16.88
CA HIS A 138 2.47 -24.29 16.15
C HIS A 138 2.55 -22.79 15.92
N SER A 139 2.61 -22.38 14.66
CA SER A 139 2.74 -20.97 14.30
C SER A 139 1.94 -20.64 13.05
N GLY A 140 1.69 -19.36 12.83
CA GLY A 140 1.06 -18.92 11.60
C GLY A 140 1.14 -17.42 11.40
N ALA A 141 1.13 -17.04 10.12
CA ALA A 141 1.10 -15.66 9.70
C ALA A 141 0.17 -15.50 8.50
N ALA A 142 -0.59 -14.40 8.47
CA ALA A 142 -1.41 -14.03 7.33
C ALA A 142 -1.29 -12.55 7.05
N VAL A 143 -1.03 -12.21 5.80
CA VAL A 143 -0.86 -10.84 5.33
C VAL A 143 -1.86 -10.56 4.22
N ARG A 144 -2.44 -9.37 4.28
CA ARG A 144 -3.21 -8.75 3.21
C ARG A 144 -2.49 -7.50 2.74
N LEU A 145 -2.34 -7.35 1.43
CA LEU A 145 -1.81 -6.16 0.81
C LEU A 145 -2.92 -5.54 -0.04
N LEU A 146 -3.19 -4.26 0.21
CA LEU A 146 -4.10 -3.46 -0.57
C LEU A 146 -3.33 -2.37 -1.30
N VAL A 147 -3.59 -2.23 -2.59
CA VAL A 147 -2.98 -1.21 -3.43
C VAL A 147 -4.08 -0.48 -4.17
N TYR A 148 -4.18 0.82 -3.97
CA TYR A 148 -4.99 1.68 -4.81
C TYR A 148 -4.12 2.22 -5.93
N ASP A 149 -4.54 2.02 -7.18
CA ASP A 149 -3.92 2.57 -8.38
C ASP A 149 -4.90 3.54 -9.04
N ARG A 150 -4.54 4.83 -9.05
CA ARG A 150 -5.38 5.90 -9.62
C ARG A 150 -5.51 5.79 -11.13
N ALA A 151 -4.48 5.34 -11.84
CA ALA A 151 -4.50 5.24 -13.30
C ALA A 151 -5.47 4.15 -13.76
N ALA A 152 -5.52 3.03 -13.04
CA ALA A 152 -6.52 1.98 -13.27
C ALA A 152 -7.89 2.30 -12.67
N GLY A 153 -7.94 3.15 -11.62
CA GLY A 153 -9.16 3.40 -10.85
C GLY A 153 -9.57 2.21 -9.98
N GLU A 154 -8.65 1.28 -9.73
CA GLU A 154 -8.92 -0.03 -9.14
C GLU A 154 -8.20 -0.21 -7.79
N ILE A 155 -8.64 -1.22 -7.05
CA ILE A 155 -7.99 -1.66 -5.82
C ILE A 155 -7.57 -3.10 -6.00
N ILE A 156 -6.27 -3.33 -5.88
CA ILE A 156 -5.66 -4.64 -5.91
C ILE A 156 -5.65 -5.16 -4.48
N ASP A 157 -6.40 -6.23 -4.24
CA ASP A 157 -6.42 -6.98 -2.96
C ASP A 157 -5.68 -8.30 -3.15
N ARG A 158 -4.58 -8.47 -2.43
CA ARG A 158 -3.79 -9.70 -2.39
C ARG A 158 -3.69 -10.19 -0.96
N ARG A 159 -3.80 -11.50 -0.78
CA ARG A 159 -3.75 -12.15 0.52
C ARG A 159 -2.97 -13.43 0.41
N ASP A 160 -2.17 -13.72 1.42
CA ASP A 160 -1.55 -15.01 1.59
C ASP A 160 -1.49 -15.36 3.08
N ALA A 161 -1.49 -16.66 3.35
CA ALA A 161 -1.48 -17.19 4.70
C ALA A 161 -0.68 -18.48 4.75
N ARG A 162 0.13 -18.63 5.81
CA ARG A 162 0.89 -19.83 6.10
C ARG A 162 0.72 -20.19 7.57
N SER A 163 0.73 -21.48 7.82
CA SER A 163 0.74 -22.07 9.15
C SER A 163 1.74 -23.22 9.17
N TYR A 164 2.38 -23.41 10.31
CA TYR A 164 3.31 -24.48 10.57
C TYR A 164 2.88 -25.20 11.86
N ALA A 165 2.92 -26.53 11.84
CA ALA A 165 2.47 -27.39 12.94
C ALA A 165 3.30 -28.68 12.92
N ASP A 166 4.54 -28.58 13.39
CA ASP A 166 5.50 -29.69 13.36
C ASP A 166 6.59 -29.47 14.43
N GLU A 167 7.65 -30.27 14.41
CA GLU A 167 8.85 -30.07 15.24
C GLU A 167 9.33 -28.61 15.21
N ASP A 168 9.80 -28.10 16.35
CA ASP A 168 10.37 -26.76 16.50
C ASP A 168 11.60 -26.56 15.61
N GLN A 169 11.34 -26.06 14.41
CA GLN A 169 12.34 -25.75 13.40
C GLN A 169 12.38 -24.24 13.11
N PRO A 170 13.56 -23.66 12.86
CA PRO A 170 13.68 -22.24 12.51
C PRO A 170 12.83 -21.80 11.31
N SER A 171 12.62 -22.68 10.32
CA SER A 171 11.76 -22.40 9.16
C SER A 171 10.27 -22.30 9.50
N GLY A 172 9.86 -22.90 10.62
CA GLY A 172 8.48 -22.87 11.10
C GLY A 172 8.18 -21.66 11.98
N ARG A 173 9.12 -20.75 12.22
CA ARG A 173 8.91 -19.60 13.12
C ARG A 173 7.97 -18.57 12.50
N ALA A 174 7.15 -17.91 13.33
CA ALA A 174 6.11 -17.01 12.85
C ALA A 174 6.65 -15.84 12.02
N TYR A 175 7.79 -15.25 12.42
CA TYR A 175 8.45 -14.19 11.66
C TYR A 175 8.92 -14.63 10.27
N VAL A 176 9.36 -15.90 10.13
CA VAL A 176 9.76 -16.48 8.84
C VAL A 176 8.53 -16.61 7.94
N LEU A 177 7.44 -17.18 8.47
CA LEU A 177 6.19 -17.31 7.76
C LEU A 177 5.63 -15.93 7.34
N ALA A 178 5.69 -14.93 8.22
CA ALA A 178 5.26 -13.56 7.95
C ALA A 178 6.05 -12.95 6.78
N GLY A 179 7.38 -13.11 6.78
CA GLY A 179 8.22 -12.68 5.68
C GLY A 179 7.91 -13.41 4.36
N GLU A 180 7.60 -14.71 4.41
CA GLU A 180 7.21 -15.47 3.22
C GLU A 180 5.88 -15.01 2.63
N VAL A 181 4.84 -14.88 3.46
CA VAL A 181 3.52 -14.42 2.98
C VAL A 181 3.61 -12.98 2.45
N MET A 182 4.40 -12.12 3.09
CA MET A 182 4.64 -10.76 2.60
C MET A 182 5.33 -10.77 1.23
N ARG A 183 6.37 -11.60 1.03
CA ARG A 183 7.01 -11.77 -0.29
C ARG A 183 6.01 -12.21 -1.36
N ASN A 184 5.13 -13.15 -1.03
CA ASN A 184 4.15 -13.69 -1.97
C ASN A 184 3.10 -12.65 -2.36
N VAL A 185 2.55 -11.88 -1.41
CA VAL A 185 1.58 -10.83 -1.73
C VAL A 185 2.20 -9.68 -2.51
N LEU A 186 3.45 -9.30 -2.21
CA LEU A 186 4.19 -8.27 -2.96
C LEU A 186 4.44 -8.73 -4.41
N ALA A 187 4.90 -9.98 -4.60
CA ALA A 187 5.08 -10.55 -5.93
C ALA A 187 3.76 -10.64 -6.72
N ALA A 188 2.65 -10.99 -6.05
CA ALA A 188 1.33 -11.08 -6.66
C ALA A 188 0.68 -9.71 -6.95
N ALA A 189 1.08 -8.66 -6.22
CA ALA A 189 0.66 -7.28 -6.48
C ALA A 189 1.52 -6.60 -7.55
N ASN A 190 2.76 -7.07 -7.76
CA ASN A 190 3.68 -6.59 -8.79
C ASN A 190 3.92 -5.07 -8.71
N LEU A 191 4.15 -4.55 -7.49
CA LEU A 191 4.29 -3.10 -7.22
C LEU A 191 5.32 -2.43 -8.11
N ARG A 192 6.44 -3.09 -8.39
CA ARG A 192 7.48 -2.59 -9.30
C ARG A 192 6.98 -2.23 -10.69
N ALA A 193 6.01 -2.98 -11.21
CA ALA A 193 5.42 -2.65 -12.51
C ALA A 193 4.60 -1.36 -12.43
N HIS A 194 3.77 -1.20 -11.40
CA HIS A 194 3.00 0.03 -11.17
C HIS A 194 3.92 1.25 -11.00
N VAL A 195 4.97 1.15 -10.18
CA VAL A 195 5.95 2.22 -9.98
C VAL A 195 6.66 2.59 -11.29
N ARG A 196 7.04 1.59 -12.10
CA ARG A 196 7.64 1.84 -13.40
C ARG A 196 6.66 2.51 -14.37
N ASP A 197 5.41 2.09 -14.40
CA ASP A 197 4.41 2.63 -15.31
C ASP A 197 4.05 4.09 -14.94
N LEU A 198 4.04 4.43 -13.64
CA LEU A 198 3.96 5.81 -13.17
C LEU A 198 5.13 6.67 -13.65
N ARG A 199 6.36 6.14 -13.59
CA ARG A 199 7.55 6.83 -14.10
C ARG A 199 7.47 7.06 -15.61
N GLU A 200 7.04 6.07 -16.39
CA GLU A 200 6.90 6.23 -17.84
C GLU A 200 5.81 7.25 -18.20
N THR A 201 4.74 7.32 -17.41
CA THR A 201 3.71 8.35 -17.54
C THR A 201 4.28 9.75 -17.27
N ALA A 202 5.10 9.90 -16.23
CA ALA A 202 5.78 11.16 -15.93
C ALA A 202 6.74 11.58 -17.05
N ARG A 203 7.48 10.64 -17.66
CA ARG A 203 8.43 10.91 -18.76
C ARG A 203 7.76 11.21 -20.10
N GLY A 204 6.69 10.48 -20.44
CA GLY A 204 5.94 10.71 -21.67
C GLY A 204 5.32 12.11 -21.72
N ALA A 205 5.05 12.69 -20.56
CA ALA A 205 4.56 14.05 -20.42
C ALA A 205 5.63 15.13 -20.63
N GLU A 206 6.91 14.84 -20.38
CA GLU A 206 8.03 15.78 -20.62
C GLU A 206 8.44 15.84 -22.10
N GLY A 207 8.27 14.75 -22.85
CA GLY A 207 8.68 14.65 -24.26
C GLY A 207 7.76 15.34 -25.29
N GLN A 208 6.67 15.98 -24.85
CA GLN A 208 5.71 16.69 -25.70
C GLN A 208 5.78 18.22 -25.56
N GLN A 209 6.77 18.76 -24.83
CA GLN A 209 7.05 20.19 -24.73
C GLN A 209 8.01 20.70 -25.80
#